data_AF-A0A3D9H7S0-F1
#
_entry.id   AF-A0A3D9H7S0-F1
#
_cell.length_a   1.000
_cell.length_b   1.000
_cell.length_c   1.000
_cell.angle_alpha   90.00
_cell.angle_beta   90.00
_cell.angle_gamma   90.00
#
_symmetry.space_group_name_H-M   'P 1'
#
loop_
_entity.id
_entity.type
_entity.pdbx_description
1 polymer ?
#
loop_
_entity_poly.entity_id
_entity_poly.type
_entity_poly.pdbx_seq_one_letter_code
_entity_poly.pdbx_strand_id
1 'polypeptide(L)'
;MNDYLHRTIPNLKPFSYEHHHDSHFINQRWVLVNGISKKKSIYIFKEDNILEISRKDNVIETSWNIDIQNNFSIETEDGLITVEAYFKDDDILVLNNKDKEEFALYINTTDYEDELNSIEDINAFLKEKYRKKVSTIIYDHEFYYIEQSKEYGPFKVEELAEKVKSGEISAYCFVKDVNEYDYSKRMRIEDLIKEL
;
A
#
# COMPACT_ATOMS: atom_id res chain seq x y z
N MET A 1 15.76 17.66 -9.36
CA MET A 1 14.45 17.01 -9.16
C MET A 1 14.67 15.53 -9.48
N ASN A 2 14.56 14.67 -8.47
CA ASN A 2 15.16 13.33 -8.45
C ASN A 2 14.44 12.34 -9.40
N ASP A 3 14.80 12.41 -10.69
CA ASP A 3 14.24 11.60 -11.79
C ASP A 3 14.46 10.09 -11.54
N TYR A 4 15.51 9.72 -10.81
CA TYR A 4 15.80 8.33 -10.44
C TYR A 4 14.73 7.69 -9.53
N LEU A 5 14.29 8.40 -8.48
CA LEU A 5 13.34 7.87 -7.51
C LEU A 5 11.98 7.61 -8.16
N HIS A 6 11.45 8.59 -8.90
CA HIS A 6 10.13 8.49 -9.53
C HIS A 6 10.09 7.51 -10.70
N ARG A 7 11.23 7.25 -11.35
CA ARG A 7 11.36 6.16 -12.33
C ARG A 7 11.37 4.78 -11.67
N THR A 8 12.01 4.66 -10.50
CA THR A 8 12.11 3.40 -9.77
C THR A 8 10.80 3.04 -9.07
N ILE A 9 10.18 4.02 -8.40
CA ILE A 9 8.93 3.85 -7.66
C ILE A 9 7.92 4.91 -8.13
N PRO A 10 7.01 4.56 -9.05
CA PRO A 10 6.04 5.51 -9.57
C PRO A 10 4.96 5.83 -8.54
N ASN A 11 4.31 6.99 -8.72
CA ASN A 11 3.14 7.44 -7.95
C ASN A 11 3.40 7.61 -6.43
N LEU A 12 4.61 8.05 -6.07
CA LEU A 12 4.93 8.48 -4.71
C LEU A 12 4.25 9.81 -4.37
N LYS A 13 3.67 9.90 -3.18
CA LYS A 13 3.13 11.12 -2.59
C LYS A 13 4.11 11.65 -1.54
N PRO A 14 4.43 12.96 -1.54
CA PRO A 14 5.30 13.52 -0.50
C PRO A 14 4.66 13.41 0.88
N PHE A 15 5.49 13.23 1.90
CA PHE A 15 5.06 13.29 3.29
C PHE A 15 4.42 14.65 3.60
N SER A 16 3.34 14.62 4.36
CA SER A 16 2.68 15.79 4.93
C SER A 16 2.53 15.57 6.43
N TYR A 17 3.12 16.46 7.22
CA TYR A 17 3.07 16.39 8.68
C TYR A 17 1.63 16.31 9.19
N GLU A 18 0.77 17.21 8.73
CA GLU A 18 -0.63 17.30 9.15
C GLU A 18 -1.44 16.02 8.91
N HIS A 19 -1.13 15.27 7.84
CA HIS A 19 -1.95 14.14 7.41
C HIS A 19 -1.38 12.78 7.81
N HIS A 20 -0.05 12.69 7.98
CA HIS A 20 0.63 11.40 8.15
C HIS A 20 1.38 11.24 9.46
N HIS A 21 1.79 12.33 10.13
CA HIS A 21 2.69 12.25 11.29
C HIS A 21 2.11 11.35 12.39
N ASP A 22 0.96 11.73 12.95
CA ASP A 22 0.38 11.01 14.10
C ASP A 22 -0.36 9.72 13.68
N SER A 23 -0.97 9.73 12.50
CA SER A 23 -1.85 8.65 12.02
C SER A 23 -1.11 7.48 11.41
N HIS A 24 -0.06 7.75 10.62
CA HIS A 24 0.53 6.76 9.72
C HIS A 24 2.04 6.60 9.89
N PHE A 25 2.73 7.47 10.64
CA PHE A 25 4.20 7.47 10.71
C PHE A 25 4.73 7.15 12.11
N ILE A 26 4.25 7.88 13.13
CA ILE A 26 4.71 7.76 14.52
C ILE A 26 4.24 6.45 15.17
N ASN A 27 5.13 5.86 15.97
CA ASN A 27 4.92 4.61 16.72
C ASN A 27 4.52 3.41 15.84
N GLN A 28 4.82 3.48 14.55
CA GLN A 28 4.59 2.40 13.60
C GLN A 28 5.84 1.52 13.45
N ARG A 29 5.64 0.23 13.14
CA ARG A 29 6.71 -0.75 12.90
C ARG A 29 7.10 -0.76 11.43
N TRP A 30 8.24 -0.18 11.10
CA TRP A 30 8.74 -0.07 9.73
C TRP A 30 9.85 -1.07 9.44
N VAL A 31 9.57 -2.11 8.67
CA VAL A 31 10.58 -3.10 8.24
C VAL A 31 11.33 -2.58 7.02
N LEU A 32 12.66 -2.48 7.13
CA LEU A 32 13.52 -2.06 6.01
C LEU A 32 13.63 -3.16 4.94
N VAL A 33 13.18 -2.86 3.72
CA VAL A 33 13.17 -3.80 2.59
C VAL A 33 14.54 -3.92 1.92
N ASN A 34 15.19 -2.80 1.59
CA ASN A 34 16.44 -2.79 0.82
C ASN A 34 17.59 -3.57 1.50
N GLY A 35 17.50 -3.83 2.81
CA GLY A 35 18.51 -4.54 3.60
C GLY A 35 18.10 -5.91 4.11
N ILE A 36 16.86 -6.35 3.88
CA ILE A 36 16.29 -7.54 4.54
C ILE A 36 17.04 -8.83 4.23
N SER A 37 17.59 -8.96 3.02
CA SER A 37 18.39 -10.12 2.58
C SER A 37 19.71 -10.28 3.33
N LYS A 38 20.21 -9.20 3.94
CA LYS A 38 21.42 -9.21 4.77
C LYS A 38 21.04 -9.32 6.24
N LYS A 39 20.21 -8.39 6.72
CA LYS A 39 19.81 -8.32 8.12
C LYS A 39 18.46 -7.59 8.25
N LYS A 40 17.45 -8.30 8.76
CA LYS A 40 16.18 -7.69 9.16
C LYS A 40 16.43 -6.60 10.20
N SER A 41 15.87 -5.43 9.93
CA SER A 41 15.90 -4.26 10.81
C SER A 41 14.52 -3.62 10.82
N ILE A 42 14.00 -3.35 12.01
CA ILE A 42 12.69 -2.73 12.23
C ILE A 42 12.95 -1.35 12.84
N TYR A 43 12.31 -0.34 12.28
CA TYR A 43 12.44 1.04 12.67
C TYR A 43 11.13 1.51 13.30
N ILE A 44 11.19 2.20 14.42
CA ILE A 44 10.03 2.82 15.07
C ILE A 44 10.40 4.28 15.33
N PHE A 45 9.74 5.17 14.60
CA PHE A 45 9.84 6.61 14.82
C PHE A 45 8.91 6.95 15.98
N LYS A 46 9.48 7.10 17.18
CA LYS A 46 8.74 7.41 18.39
C LYS A 46 8.49 8.91 18.52
N GLU A 47 7.54 9.23 19.39
CA GLU A 47 7.41 10.55 19.98
C GLU A 47 8.73 10.99 20.64
N ASP A 48 8.91 12.30 20.84
CA ASP A 48 10.15 12.90 21.37
C ASP A 48 11.40 12.76 20.49
N ASN A 49 11.22 12.61 19.16
CA ASN A 49 12.32 12.61 18.20
C ASN A 49 13.31 11.42 18.38
N ILE A 50 12.82 10.32 18.98
CA ILE A 50 13.59 9.08 19.17
C ILE A 50 13.30 8.12 18.02
N LEU A 51 14.35 7.58 17.42
CA LEU A 51 14.27 6.52 16.42
C LEU A 51 14.82 5.24 17.05
N GLU A 52 13.94 4.27 17.29
CA GLU A 52 14.33 2.94 17.73
C GLU A 52 14.58 2.04 16.51
N ILE A 53 15.72 1.36 16.50
CA ILE A 53 16.12 0.42 15.47
C ILE A 53 16.34 -0.94 16.12
N SER A 54 15.36 -1.82 15.94
CA SER A 54 15.39 -3.19 16.41
C SER A 54 16.01 -4.11 15.35
N ARG A 55 17.08 -4.81 15.73
CA ARG A 55 17.77 -5.84 14.95
C ARG A 55 17.72 -7.16 15.73
N LYS A 56 18.00 -8.29 15.08
CA LYS A 56 17.89 -9.64 15.69
C LYS A 56 18.54 -9.77 17.09
N ASP A 57 19.68 -9.12 17.31
CA ASP A 57 20.50 -9.31 18.52
C ASP A 57 20.56 -8.06 19.41
N ASN A 58 20.01 -6.93 18.96
CA ASN A 58 20.14 -5.66 19.67
C ASN A 58 19.09 -4.63 19.25
N VAL A 59 18.78 -3.73 20.18
CA VAL A 59 17.98 -2.52 19.95
C VAL A 59 18.91 -1.32 20.09
N ILE A 60 18.84 -0.40 19.14
CA ILE A 60 19.60 0.85 19.14
C ILE A 60 18.59 1.99 19.17
N GLU A 61 18.84 3.00 19.98
CA GLU A 61 18.10 4.25 19.94
C GLU A 61 19.00 5.36 19.39
N THR A 62 18.48 6.10 18.43
CA THR A 62 19.11 7.28 17.84
C THR A 62 18.08 8.40 17.74
N SER A 63 18.46 9.56 17.21
CA SER A 63 17.55 10.69 17.05
C SER A 63 17.12 10.88 15.60
N TRP A 64 15.90 11.36 15.42
CA TRP A 64 15.41 11.89 14.16
C TRP A 64 14.71 13.22 14.40
N ASN A 65 14.59 14.06 13.38
CA ASN A 65 13.83 15.30 13.46
C ASN A 65 13.20 15.60 12.09
N ILE A 66 12.15 16.42 12.08
CA ILE A 66 11.53 16.92 10.86
C ILE A 66 11.46 18.44 10.91
N ASP A 67 11.88 19.10 9.83
CA ASP A 67 11.77 20.55 9.70
C ASP A 67 10.40 21.00 9.17
N ILE A 68 10.18 22.32 9.12
CA ILE A 68 8.95 22.93 8.60
C ILE A 68 8.70 22.66 7.10
N GLN A 69 9.70 22.17 6.38
CA GLN A 69 9.62 21.79 4.97
C GLN A 69 9.43 20.28 4.80
N ASN A 70 9.17 19.55 5.89
CA ASN A 70 9.04 18.09 5.94
C ASN A 70 10.32 17.33 5.54
N ASN A 71 11.50 17.95 5.69
CA ASN A 71 12.77 17.24 5.54
C ASN A 71 13.12 16.56 6.85
N PHE A 72 13.51 15.30 6.77
CA PHE A 72 13.88 14.50 7.91
C PHE A 72 15.40 14.54 8.08
N SER A 73 15.85 14.79 9.30
CA SER A 73 17.25 14.60 9.69
C SER A 73 17.34 13.37 10.57
N ILE A 74 18.17 12.40 10.22
CA ILE A 74 18.31 11.13 10.94
C ILE A 74 19.77 10.96 11.34
N GLU A 75 20.02 10.72 12.62
CA GLU A 75 21.35 10.44 13.14
C GLU A 75 21.70 8.97 12.88
N THR A 76 22.75 8.73 12.10
CA THR A 76 23.24 7.39 11.75
C THR A 76 24.64 7.15 12.29
N GLU A 77 25.13 5.90 12.20
CA GLU A 77 26.52 5.57 12.58
C GLU A 77 27.56 6.39 11.78
N ASP A 78 27.21 6.78 10.55
CA ASP A 78 28.06 7.59 9.65
C ASP A 78 27.83 9.11 9.82
N GLY A 79 26.99 9.52 10.78
CA GLY A 79 26.61 10.90 11.06
C GLY A 79 25.19 11.27 10.62
N LEU A 80 24.88 12.55 10.71
CA LEU A 80 23.56 13.11 10.39
C LEU A 80 23.32 13.10 8.87
N ILE A 81 22.22 12.45 8.44
CA ILE A 81 21.76 12.47 7.05
C ILE A 81 20.46 13.25 6.92
N THR A 82 20.23 13.84 5.75
CA THR A 82 18.95 14.48 5.41
C THR A 82 18.22 13.68 4.35
N VAL A 83 16.95 13.37 4.59
CA VAL A 83 16.10 12.59 3.70
C VAL A 83 14.75 13.25 3.47
N GLU A 84 14.17 12.99 2.31
CA GLU A 84 12.78 13.34 1.98
C GLU A 84 11.91 12.08 2.12
N ALA A 85 10.80 12.20 2.85
CA ALA A 85 9.89 11.09 3.03
C ALA A 85 8.76 11.13 2.00
N TYR A 86 8.40 9.96 1.49
CA TYR A 86 7.31 9.74 0.56
C TYR A 86 6.52 8.50 0.95
N PHE A 87 5.21 8.53 0.69
CA PHE A 87 4.35 7.35 0.78
C PHE A 87 3.97 6.87 -0.61
N LYS A 88 4.08 5.56 -0.83
CA LYS A 88 3.48 4.91 -2.01
C LYS A 88 2.00 4.62 -1.78
N ASP A 89 1.66 4.29 -0.54
CA ASP A 89 0.35 4.14 0.10
C ASP A 89 0.57 4.04 1.62
N ASP A 90 -0.49 3.71 2.37
CA ASP A 90 -0.50 3.79 3.83
C ASP A 90 0.48 2.82 4.52
N ASP A 91 0.89 1.73 3.86
CA ASP A 91 1.83 0.75 4.43
C ASP A 91 3.22 0.79 3.81
N ILE A 92 3.50 1.72 2.89
CA ILE A 92 4.80 1.80 2.22
C ILE A 92 5.37 3.21 2.29
N LEU A 93 6.43 3.32 3.09
CA LEU A 93 7.22 4.54 3.29
C LEU A 93 8.54 4.44 2.50
N VAL A 94 8.94 5.54 1.88
CA VAL A 94 10.22 5.69 1.18
C VAL A 94 10.95 6.90 1.73
N LEU A 95 12.17 6.70 2.21
CA LEU A 95 13.08 7.77 2.61
C LEU A 95 14.15 7.93 1.54
N ASN A 96 14.12 9.04 0.82
CA ASN A 96 15.06 9.34 -0.24
C ASN A 96 16.17 10.25 0.27
N ASN A 97 17.44 9.83 0.11
CA ASN A 97 18.58 10.64 0.52
C ASN A 97 18.71 11.88 -0.39
N LYS A 98 18.94 13.05 0.20
CA LYS A 98 19.13 14.30 -0.58
C LYS A 98 20.50 14.38 -1.24
N ASP A 99 21.52 13.80 -0.61
CA ASP A 99 22.92 13.95 -1.00
C ASP A 99 23.44 12.75 -1.80
N LYS A 100 22.68 11.65 -1.86
CA LYS A 100 23.03 10.42 -2.56
C LYS A 100 21.84 9.94 -3.41
N GLU A 101 22.10 9.33 -4.57
CA GLU A 101 21.09 8.64 -5.38
C GLU A 101 20.71 7.28 -4.75
N GLU A 102 20.30 7.30 -3.49
CA GLU A 102 19.95 6.14 -2.69
C GLU A 102 18.66 6.42 -1.91
N PHE A 103 17.82 5.40 -1.79
CA PHE A 103 16.60 5.46 -0.98
C PHE A 103 16.45 4.20 -0.15
N ALA A 104 15.73 4.32 0.96
CA ALA A 104 15.31 3.23 1.80
C ALA A 104 13.79 3.04 1.69
N LEU A 105 13.36 1.82 1.33
CA LEU A 105 11.96 1.41 1.30
C LEU A 105 11.61 0.67 2.59
N TYR A 106 10.48 1.04 3.17
CA TYR A 106 9.95 0.44 4.39
C TYR A 106 8.53 -0.05 4.18
N ILE A 107 8.20 -1.15 4.84
CA ILE A 107 6.84 -1.68 4.92
C ILE A 107 6.35 -1.57 6.36
N ASN A 108 5.15 -1.01 6.55
CA ASN A 108 4.47 -0.98 7.84
C ASN A 108 4.01 -2.39 8.18
N THR A 109 4.40 -2.90 9.36
CA THR A 109 3.99 -4.20 9.89
C THR A 109 3.34 -4.07 11.27
N THR A 110 2.74 -2.93 11.60
CA THR A 110 2.08 -2.70 12.89
C THR A 110 0.85 -3.58 13.02
N ASP A 111 0.00 -3.60 11.99
CA ASP A 111 -1.30 -4.30 11.99
C ASP A 111 -1.24 -5.70 11.36
N TYR A 112 -0.04 -6.18 11.03
CA TYR A 112 0.15 -7.47 10.37
C TYR A 112 0.71 -8.50 11.35
N GLU A 113 0.03 -9.64 11.47
CA GLU A 113 0.47 -10.76 12.30
C GLU A 113 1.69 -11.49 11.70
N ASP A 114 1.80 -11.50 10.37
CA ASP A 114 2.88 -12.17 9.66
C ASP A 114 4.17 -11.35 9.65
N GLU A 115 5.27 -12.00 10.03
CA GLU A 115 6.58 -11.36 10.03
C GLU A 115 7.23 -11.35 8.64
N LEU A 116 7.66 -10.17 8.19
CA LEU A 116 8.51 -10.03 7.02
C LEU A 116 9.97 -10.37 7.39
N ASN A 117 10.46 -11.55 7.01
CA ASN A 117 11.81 -12.02 7.32
C ASN A 117 12.71 -12.17 6.10
N SER A 118 12.14 -12.30 4.91
CA SER A 118 12.84 -12.60 3.67
C SER A 118 12.30 -11.80 2.47
N ILE A 119 13.00 -11.87 1.34
CA ILE A 119 12.53 -11.29 0.07
C ILE A 119 11.26 -12.03 -0.39
N GLU A 120 11.18 -13.33 -0.16
CA GLU A 120 10.03 -14.16 -0.46
C GLU A 120 8.79 -13.69 0.32
N ASP A 121 8.94 -13.38 1.61
CA ASP A 121 7.85 -12.86 2.44
C ASP A 121 7.38 -11.49 1.94
N ILE A 122 8.30 -10.60 1.55
CA ILE A 122 7.96 -9.30 0.98
C ILE A 122 7.20 -9.47 -0.34
N ASN A 123 7.66 -10.35 -1.21
CA ASN A 123 6.99 -10.60 -2.49
C ASN A 123 5.59 -11.16 -2.27
N ALA A 124 5.42 -12.09 -1.33
CA ALA A 124 4.13 -12.63 -0.94
C ALA A 124 3.22 -11.52 -0.38
N PHE A 125 3.73 -10.70 0.55
CA PHE A 125 3.02 -9.57 1.15
C PHE A 125 2.55 -8.56 0.10
N LEU A 126 3.45 -8.09 -0.75
CA LEU A 126 3.10 -7.10 -1.78
C LEU A 126 2.09 -7.70 -2.77
N LYS A 127 2.28 -8.95 -3.19
CA LYS A 127 1.34 -9.63 -4.08
C LYS A 127 -0.04 -9.74 -3.45
N GLU A 128 -0.13 -10.17 -2.19
CA GLU A 128 -1.39 -10.30 -1.48
C GLU A 128 -2.05 -8.94 -1.22
N LYS A 129 -1.30 -7.94 -0.75
CA LYS A 129 -1.80 -6.58 -0.50
C LYS A 129 -2.36 -5.95 -1.77
N TYR A 130 -1.62 -5.98 -2.87
CA TYR A 130 -2.10 -5.37 -4.11
C TYR A 130 -3.18 -6.20 -4.79
N ARG A 131 -3.19 -7.52 -4.64
CA ARG A 131 -4.33 -8.35 -5.04
C ARG A 131 -5.58 -7.98 -4.23
N LYS A 132 -5.46 -7.87 -2.90
CA LYS A 132 -6.55 -7.43 -2.01
C LYS A 132 -7.03 -6.05 -2.41
N LYS A 133 -6.14 -5.08 -2.64
CA LYS A 133 -6.50 -3.73 -3.07
C LYS A 133 -7.28 -3.72 -4.38
N VAL A 134 -6.87 -4.54 -5.36
CA VAL A 134 -7.64 -4.73 -6.61
C VAL A 134 -9.00 -5.35 -6.31
N SER A 135 -9.07 -6.38 -5.47
CA SER A 135 -10.36 -6.97 -5.08
C SER A 135 -11.27 -5.99 -4.33
N THR A 136 -10.75 -5.18 -3.39
CA THR A 136 -11.51 -4.15 -2.65
C THR A 136 -12.02 -3.06 -3.58
N ILE A 137 -11.19 -2.61 -4.52
CA ILE A 137 -11.62 -1.66 -5.56
C ILE A 137 -12.74 -2.28 -6.40
N ILE A 138 -12.64 -3.57 -6.76
CA ILE A 138 -13.70 -4.30 -7.45
C ILE A 138 -14.98 -4.38 -6.60
N TYR A 139 -14.86 -4.60 -5.28
CA TYR A 139 -16.00 -4.63 -4.34
C TYR A 139 -16.66 -3.25 -4.12
N ASP A 140 -15.91 -2.16 -4.27
CA ASP A 140 -16.45 -0.80 -4.20
C ASP A 140 -17.07 -0.32 -5.51
N HIS A 141 -16.75 -0.96 -6.64
CA HIS A 141 -17.40 -0.68 -7.90
C HIS A 141 -18.81 -1.25 -7.95
N GLU A 142 -19.69 -0.45 -8.53
CA GLU A 142 -21.06 -0.81 -8.80
C GLU A 142 -21.25 -1.15 -10.28
N PHE A 143 -22.03 -2.20 -10.53
CA PHE A 143 -22.27 -2.74 -11.85
C PHE A 143 -23.75 -2.75 -12.18
N TYR A 144 -24.06 -2.48 -13.45
CA TYR A 144 -25.35 -2.80 -14.03
C TYR A 144 -25.27 -4.15 -14.73
N TYR A 145 -26.28 -5.00 -14.57
CA TYR A 145 -26.44 -6.20 -15.38
C TYR A 145 -27.59 -6.05 -16.38
N ILE A 146 -27.47 -6.72 -17.52
CA ILE A 146 -28.53 -6.77 -18.53
C ILE A 146 -29.12 -8.17 -18.63
N GLU A 147 -30.44 -8.25 -18.52
CA GLU A 147 -31.20 -9.49 -18.68
C GLU A 147 -32.50 -9.17 -19.42
N GLN A 148 -32.85 -10.02 -20.41
CA GLN A 148 -34.05 -9.81 -21.23
C GLN A 148 -34.16 -8.39 -21.83
N SER A 149 -33.02 -7.84 -22.27
CA SER A 149 -32.89 -6.48 -22.83
C SER A 149 -33.29 -5.35 -21.87
N LYS A 150 -33.33 -5.62 -20.57
CA LYS A 150 -33.52 -4.62 -19.51
C LYS A 150 -32.28 -4.56 -18.65
N GLU A 151 -31.92 -3.34 -18.27
CA GLU A 151 -30.80 -3.06 -17.37
C GLU A 151 -31.29 -2.99 -15.92
N TYR A 152 -30.49 -3.56 -15.02
CA TYR A 152 -30.77 -3.64 -13.59
C TYR A 152 -29.50 -3.30 -12.81
N GLY A 153 -29.63 -2.47 -11.79
CA GLY A 153 -28.51 -2.00 -10.98
C GLY A 153 -28.70 -0.54 -10.55
N PRO A 154 -27.66 0.09 -10.01
CA PRO A 154 -26.34 -0.48 -9.72
C PRO A 154 -26.35 -1.53 -8.60
N PHE A 155 -25.45 -2.50 -8.66
CA PHE A 155 -25.21 -3.51 -7.61
C PHE A 155 -23.71 -3.72 -7.38
N LYS A 156 -23.31 -4.05 -6.15
CA LYS A 156 -21.95 -4.51 -5.85
C LYS A 156 -21.73 -5.97 -6.25
N VAL A 157 -20.48 -6.40 -6.33
CA VAL A 157 -20.12 -7.77 -6.72
C VAL A 157 -20.69 -8.82 -5.75
N GLU A 158 -20.76 -8.51 -4.45
CA GLU A 158 -21.34 -9.39 -3.44
C GLU A 158 -22.83 -9.60 -3.67
N GLU A 159 -23.57 -8.54 -3.98
CA GLU A 159 -25.01 -8.60 -4.26
C GLU A 159 -25.28 -9.42 -5.52
N LEU A 160 -24.47 -9.23 -6.57
CA LEU A 160 -24.55 -10.06 -7.78
C LEU A 160 -24.25 -11.52 -7.49
N ALA A 161 -23.24 -11.81 -6.65
CA ALA A 161 -22.90 -13.17 -6.25
C ALA A 161 -24.02 -13.83 -5.44
N GLU A 162 -24.69 -13.10 -4.55
CA GLU A 162 -25.85 -13.57 -3.80
C GLU A 162 -27.05 -13.85 -4.71
N LYS A 163 -27.34 -12.95 -5.67
CA LYS A 163 -28.41 -13.13 -6.66
C LYS A 163 -28.17 -14.34 -7.58
N VAL A 164 -26.91 -14.61 -7.94
CA VAL A 164 -26.55 -15.83 -8.66
C VAL A 164 -26.73 -17.07 -7.80
N LYS A 165 -26.30 -17.03 -6.53
CA LYS A 165 -26.45 -18.16 -5.59
C LYS A 165 -27.91 -18.48 -5.28
N SER A 166 -28.77 -17.46 -5.19
CA SER A 166 -30.21 -17.62 -4.97
C SER A 166 -30.97 -18.08 -6.22
N GLY A 167 -30.32 -18.02 -7.40
CA GLY A 167 -30.93 -18.33 -8.69
C GLY A 167 -31.82 -17.21 -9.24
N GLU A 168 -31.75 -16.00 -8.67
CA GLU A 168 -32.49 -14.82 -9.15
C GLU A 168 -31.97 -14.35 -10.51
N ILE A 169 -30.66 -14.45 -10.75
CA ILE A 169 -30.01 -14.07 -12.00
C ILE A 169 -29.03 -15.15 -12.48
N SER A 170 -28.81 -15.23 -13.78
CA SER A 170 -27.82 -16.16 -14.35
C SER A 170 -26.39 -15.64 -14.14
N ALA A 171 -25.47 -16.53 -13.76
CA ALA A 171 -24.03 -16.23 -13.70
C ALA A 171 -23.45 -15.81 -15.07
N TYR A 172 -24.14 -16.14 -16.16
CA TYR A 172 -23.76 -15.78 -17.52
C TYR A 172 -24.33 -14.43 -17.99
N CYS A 173 -25.09 -13.72 -17.15
CA CYS A 173 -25.53 -12.37 -17.48
C CYS A 173 -24.33 -11.44 -17.66
N PHE A 174 -24.48 -10.49 -18.58
CA PHE A 174 -23.46 -9.49 -18.84
C PHE A 174 -23.61 -8.32 -17.88
N VAL A 175 -22.48 -7.81 -17.42
CA VAL A 175 -22.38 -6.61 -16.59
C VAL A 175 -21.55 -5.53 -17.26
N LYS A 176 -21.84 -4.27 -16.93
CA LYS A 176 -20.98 -3.11 -17.20
C LYS A 176 -20.75 -2.34 -15.90
N ASP A 177 -19.57 -1.75 -15.76
CA ASP A 177 -19.27 -0.83 -14.68
C ASP A 177 -20.17 0.43 -14.77
N VAL A 178 -20.55 1.00 -13.63
CA VAL A 178 -21.35 2.24 -13.54
C VAL A 178 -20.74 3.40 -14.33
N ASN A 179 -19.41 3.44 -14.46
CA ASN A 179 -18.67 4.47 -15.18
C ASN A 179 -18.58 4.22 -16.69
N GLU A 180 -19.02 3.04 -17.18
CA GLU A 180 -19.01 2.72 -18.60
C GLU A 180 -20.32 3.15 -19.28
N TYR A 181 -20.18 3.82 -20.43
CA TYR A 181 -21.30 4.36 -21.19
C TYR A 181 -22.20 3.27 -21.78
N ASP A 182 -21.61 2.14 -22.20
CA ASP A 182 -22.33 1.02 -22.82
C ASP A 182 -21.71 -0.34 -22.43
N TYR A 183 -22.29 -1.42 -22.98
CA TYR A 183 -21.83 -2.80 -22.75
C TYR A 183 -20.71 -3.24 -23.72
N SER A 184 -19.97 -2.32 -24.35
CA SER A 184 -18.85 -2.67 -25.23
C SER A 184 -17.73 -3.39 -24.49
N LYS A 185 -17.48 -3.02 -23.22
CA LYS A 185 -16.52 -3.66 -22.32
C LYS A 185 -17.17 -4.65 -21.34
N ARG A 186 -18.32 -5.21 -21.72
CA ARG A 186 -19.06 -6.12 -20.84
C ARG A 186 -18.24 -7.36 -20.47
N MET A 187 -18.43 -7.81 -19.24
CA MET A 187 -17.96 -9.11 -18.75
C MET A 187 -19.13 -9.92 -18.22
N ARG A 188 -18.93 -11.21 -17.94
CA ARG A 188 -19.95 -12.02 -17.29
C ARG A 188 -19.87 -11.88 -15.78
N ILE A 189 -20.99 -12.04 -15.10
CA ILE A 189 -21.03 -12.08 -13.63
C ILE A 189 -20.10 -13.20 -13.10
N GLU A 190 -20.04 -14.36 -13.77
CA GLU A 190 -19.13 -15.45 -13.38
C GLU A 190 -17.65 -15.07 -13.45
N ASP A 191 -17.26 -14.22 -14.40
CA ASP A 191 -15.86 -13.81 -14.57
C ASP A 191 -15.51 -12.76 -13.52
N LEU A 192 -16.45 -11.83 -13.26
CA LEU A 192 -16.34 -10.85 -12.18
C LEU A 192 -16.22 -11.51 -10.80
N ILE A 193 -16.97 -12.60 -10.55
CA ILE A 193 -16.90 -13.39 -9.31
C ILE A 193 -15.63 -14.25 -9.23
N LYS A 194 -15.01 -14.64 -10.36
CA LYS A 194 -13.77 -15.44 -10.37
C LYS A 194 -12.51 -14.60 -10.16
N GLU A 195 -12.57 -13.31 -10.46
CA GLU A 195 -11.49 -12.35 -10.19
C GLU A 195 -11.40 -11.94 -8.69
N LEU A 196 -12.27 -12.52 -7.84
CA LEU A 196 -12.19 -12.50 -6.36
C LEU A 196 -10.95 -13.26 -5.84
#